data_AF-A0A1F9FXA4-F1
#
_entry.id   AF-A0A1F9FXA4-F1
#
_cell.length_a   1.000
_cell.length_b   1.000
_cell.length_c   1.000
_cell.angle_alpha   90.00
_cell.angle_beta   90.00
_cell.angle_gamma   90.00
#
_symmetry.space_group_name_H-M   'P 1'
#
loop_
_entity.id
_entity.type
_entity.pdbx_description
1 polymer ?
#
loop_
_entity_poly.entity_id
_entity_poly.type
_entity_poly.pdbx_seq_one_letter_code
_entity_poly.pdbx_strand_id
1 'polypeptide(L)'
;MAGRVLVVTLLAAAPLLAQAPAPPPPPTAPAPPPTRTTAVILDDRAVKDQAPPAFLARAAEEIGKLRGMQVTRFSEARKRLAPKADHALSGCGDDAGCLATAARAVGGDLVVTVRLTKREGAYFVALTRVNALRPQISEDSGTLAGTDADALAAVPEAVAELFPDAEAR
;
A
#
# COMPACT_ATOMS: atom_id res chain seq x y z
N MET A 1 -51.15 -7.66 48.41
CA MET A 1 -51.98 -7.03 47.36
C MET A 1 -51.28 -5.75 46.94
N ALA A 2 -50.51 -5.78 45.85
CA ALA A 2 -49.70 -4.64 45.39
C ALA A 2 -50.24 -4.16 44.04
N GLY A 3 -50.64 -2.89 43.99
CA GLY A 3 -51.32 -2.27 42.85
C GLY A 3 -50.40 -2.00 41.68
N ARG A 4 -50.89 -2.33 40.47
CA ARG A 4 -50.25 -1.97 39.20
C ARG A 4 -50.61 -0.52 38.85
N VAL A 5 -49.61 0.33 38.73
CA VAL A 5 -49.73 1.70 38.20
C VAL A 5 -49.73 1.62 36.67
N LEU A 6 -50.80 2.11 36.05
CA LEU A 6 -50.98 2.13 34.61
C LEU A 6 -50.57 3.53 34.11
N VAL A 7 -49.42 3.63 33.45
CA VAL A 7 -48.94 4.87 32.84
C VAL A 7 -49.59 5.00 31.47
N VAL A 8 -50.51 5.95 31.35
CA VAL A 8 -51.17 6.31 30.07
C VAL A 8 -50.35 7.41 29.42
N THR A 9 -49.59 7.06 28.38
CA THR A 9 -48.80 8.01 27.61
C THR A 9 -49.68 8.65 26.54
N LEU A 10 -50.01 9.93 26.71
CA LEU A 10 -50.67 10.73 25.67
C LEU A 10 -49.70 10.93 24.49
N LEU A 11 -50.04 10.39 23.32
CA LEU A 11 -49.40 10.74 22.06
C LEU A 11 -49.91 12.11 21.60
N ALA A 12 -49.05 13.13 21.67
CA ALA A 12 -49.30 14.41 21.03
C ALA A 12 -49.03 14.29 19.52
N ALA A 13 -50.07 14.47 18.70
CA ALA A 13 -49.95 14.52 17.25
C ALA A 13 -49.30 15.84 16.84
N ALA A 14 -48.04 15.80 16.42
CA ALA A 14 -47.34 16.96 15.87
C ALA A 14 -47.86 17.27 14.45
N PRO A 15 -48.12 18.53 14.11
CA PRO A 15 -48.54 18.91 12.76
C PRO A 15 -47.39 18.70 11.77
N LEU A 16 -47.66 17.92 10.72
CA LEU A 16 -46.79 17.79 9.55
C LEU A 16 -46.78 19.12 8.78
N LEU A 17 -45.81 19.97 9.08
CA LEU A 17 -45.46 21.08 8.21
C LEU A 17 -44.87 20.51 6.92
N ALA A 18 -45.57 20.71 5.81
CA ALA A 18 -45.08 20.36 4.48
C ALA A 18 -43.80 21.15 4.18
N GLN A 19 -42.65 20.47 4.21
CA GLN A 19 -41.37 21.07 3.81
C GLN A 19 -41.43 21.37 2.31
N ALA A 20 -41.22 22.64 1.95
CA ALA A 20 -41.06 23.02 0.56
C ALA A 20 -39.89 22.22 -0.05
N PRO A 21 -40.04 21.72 -1.29
CA PRO A 21 -39.00 20.94 -1.94
C PRO A 21 -37.72 21.78 -2.02
N ALA A 22 -36.62 21.24 -1.47
CA ALA A 22 -35.33 21.89 -1.53
C ALA A 22 -34.95 22.16 -3.00
N PRO A 23 -34.35 23.31 -3.32
CA PRO A 23 -33.86 23.57 -4.66
C PRO A 23 -32.88 22.47 -5.08
N PRO A 24 -32.88 22.07 -6.37
CA PRO A 24 -31.99 21.04 -6.86
C PRO A 24 -30.54 21.44 -6.55
N PRO A 25 -29.70 20.51 -6.06
CA PRO A 25 -28.30 20.82 -5.79
C PRO A 25 -27.64 21.33 -7.08
N PRO A 26 -26.75 22.33 -6.98
CA PRO A 26 -26.01 22.79 -8.15
C PRO A 26 -25.28 21.60 -8.79
N PRO A 27 -25.17 21.57 -10.14
CA PRO A 27 -24.48 20.49 -10.84
C PRO A 27 -23.08 20.32 -10.24
N THR A 28 -22.85 19.18 -9.60
CA THR A 28 -21.57 18.82 -9.01
C THR A 28 -20.52 18.91 -10.10
N ALA A 29 -19.53 19.79 -9.93
CA ALA A 29 -18.38 19.84 -10.82
C ALA A 29 -17.81 18.42 -10.97
N PRO A 30 -17.40 18.00 -12.18
CA PRO A 30 -16.80 16.68 -12.39
C PRO A 30 -15.69 16.48 -11.35
N ALA A 31 -15.81 15.43 -10.53
CA ALA A 31 -14.77 15.12 -9.57
C ALA A 31 -13.45 14.98 -10.36
N PRO A 32 -12.35 15.64 -9.92
CA PRO A 32 -11.07 15.50 -10.60
C PRO A 32 -10.77 14.00 -10.72
N PRO A 33 -10.31 13.53 -11.90
CA PRO A 33 -10.03 12.12 -12.11
C PRO A 33 -9.06 11.67 -11.02
N PRO A 34 -9.33 10.55 -10.33
CA PRO A 34 -8.47 10.10 -9.24
C PRO A 34 -7.07 9.85 -9.80
N THR A 35 -6.17 10.81 -9.62
CA THR A 35 -4.76 10.70 -10.01
C THR A 35 -4.07 9.92 -8.91
N ARG A 36 -4.42 8.64 -8.75
CA ARG A 36 -3.89 7.81 -7.66
C ARG A 36 -3.64 6.39 -8.15
N THR A 37 -2.40 6.20 -8.55
CA THR A 37 -1.75 4.94 -8.90
C THR A 37 -0.43 4.96 -8.10
N THR A 38 -0.09 4.05 -7.17
CA THR A 38 -0.83 2.91 -6.58
C THR A 38 -0.05 2.25 -5.45
N ALA A 39 -0.73 1.36 -4.72
CA ALA A 39 -0.19 0.49 -3.69
C ALA A 39 1.14 -0.21 -4.09
N VAL A 40 2.26 0.27 -3.55
CA VAL A 40 3.56 -0.40 -3.65
C VAL A 40 3.59 -1.54 -2.65
N ILE A 41 3.73 -2.76 -3.16
CA ILE A 41 3.92 -3.96 -2.35
C ILE A 41 5.39 -4.25 -2.15
N LEU A 42 5.84 -4.26 -0.89
CA LEU A 42 7.20 -4.63 -0.49
C LEU A 42 7.25 -6.11 -0.11
N ASP A 43 7.88 -6.92 -0.97
CA ASP A 43 8.18 -8.33 -0.72
C ASP A 43 9.56 -8.46 -0.04
N ASP A 44 9.64 -9.28 1.01
CA ASP A 44 10.83 -9.47 1.85
C ASP A 44 11.67 -10.68 1.46
N ARG A 45 11.40 -11.27 0.29
CA ARG A 45 11.94 -12.57 -0.10
C ARG A 45 13.47 -12.65 -0.04
N ALA A 46 13.88 -13.42 0.97
CA ALA A 46 15.03 -14.31 1.03
C ALA A 46 16.41 -13.65 0.85
N VAL A 47 16.81 -12.95 1.90
CA VAL A 47 18.17 -13.16 2.41
C VAL A 47 18.16 -14.53 3.12
N LYS A 48 19.21 -15.34 2.96
CA LYS A 48 19.47 -16.45 3.89
C LYS A 48 19.56 -15.96 5.35
N ASP A 49 19.81 -14.67 5.54
CA ASP A 49 19.88 -13.93 6.80
C ASP A 49 18.86 -12.78 6.77
N GLN A 50 17.58 -13.06 7.07
CA GLN A 50 16.44 -12.11 7.06
C GLN A 50 16.85 -10.63 7.10
N ALA A 51 16.47 -9.87 6.07
CA ALA A 51 16.71 -8.42 6.07
C ALA A 51 16.12 -7.83 7.34
N PRO A 52 16.84 -6.95 8.07
CA PRO A 52 16.30 -6.35 9.28
C PRO A 52 14.94 -5.72 8.97
N PRO A 53 13.88 -5.96 9.77
CA PRO A 53 12.55 -5.37 9.54
C PRO A 53 12.57 -3.84 9.39
N ALA A 54 13.56 -3.18 9.98
CA ALA A 54 13.84 -1.76 9.84
C ALA A 54 14.05 -1.33 8.38
N PHE A 55 14.62 -2.19 7.54
CA PHE A 55 14.94 -1.90 6.15
C PHE A 55 13.68 -1.74 5.29
N LEU A 56 12.77 -2.71 5.38
CA LEU A 56 11.48 -2.64 4.70
C LEU A 56 10.64 -1.49 5.21
N ALA A 57 10.69 -1.22 6.52
CA ALA A 57 10.02 -0.06 7.10
C ALA A 57 10.58 1.26 6.53
N ARG A 58 11.90 1.36 6.39
CA ARG A 58 12.59 2.52 5.83
C ARG A 58 12.25 2.72 4.35
N ALA A 59 12.30 1.66 3.54
CA ALA A 59 11.94 1.74 2.12
C ALA A 59 10.46 2.14 1.95
N ALA A 60 9.56 1.59 2.78
CA ALA A 60 8.16 1.99 2.79
C ALA A 60 7.97 3.47 3.13
N GLU A 61 8.72 3.99 4.10
CA GLU A 61 8.68 5.38 4.51
C GLU A 61 9.14 6.30 3.37
N GLU A 62 10.30 6.01 2.75
CA GLU A 62 10.85 6.82 1.67
C GLU A 62 9.94 6.83 0.43
N ILE A 63 9.43 5.66 0.01
CA ILE A 63 8.48 5.58 -1.10
C ILE A 63 7.17 6.33 -0.77
N GLY A 64 6.74 6.28 0.50
CA GLY A 64 5.56 7.01 0.98
C GLY A 64 5.68 8.54 0.91
N LYS A 65 6.91 9.07 0.86
CA LYS A 65 7.20 10.51 0.67
C LYS A 65 7.00 10.96 -0.78
N LEU A 66 6.95 10.05 -1.74
CA LEU A 66 6.75 10.38 -3.15
C LEU A 66 5.29 10.77 -3.43
N ARG A 67 5.08 11.83 -4.21
CA ARG A 67 3.76 12.34 -4.58
C ARG A 67 2.98 11.26 -5.34
N GLY A 68 1.71 11.08 -4.99
CA GLY A 68 0.84 10.08 -5.63
C GLY A 68 1.01 8.64 -5.12
N MET A 69 2.09 8.31 -4.41
CA MET A 69 2.34 6.94 -3.93
C MET A 69 1.52 6.57 -2.69
N GLN A 70 0.95 5.38 -2.67
CA GLN A 70 0.48 4.75 -1.44
C GLN A 70 1.25 3.45 -1.28
N VAL A 71 1.77 3.17 -0.09
CA VAL A 71 2.52 1.94 0.15
C VAL A 71 1.64 0.99 0.94
N THR A 72 1.55 -0.26 0.51
CA THR A 72 0.84 -1.32 1.24
C THR A 72 1.79 -2.48 1.37
N ARG A 73 2.20 -2.82 2.60
CA ARG A 73 3.15 -3.90 2.81
C ARG A 73 2.56 -5.24 2.36
N PHE A 74 3.40 -6.17 1.91
CA PHE A 74 2.95 -7.49 1.46
C PHE A 74 2.16 -8.24 2.54
N SER A 75 2.53 -8.10 3.81
CA SER A 75 1.79 -8.69 4.93
C SER A 75 0.38 -8.10 5.10
N GLU A 76 0.18 -6.82 4.79
CA GLU A 76 -1.14 -6.17 4.81
C GLU A 76 -1.95 -6.54 3.57
N ALA A 77 -1.29 -6.60 2.40
CA ALA A 77 -1.88 -7.11 1.16
C ALA A 77 -2.41 -8.54 1.34
N ARG A 78 -1.63 -9.44 1.97
CA ARG A 78 -2.06 -10.81 2.32
C ARG A 78 -3.31 -10.82 3.19
N LYS A 79 -3.36 -9.98 4.23
CA LYS A 79 -4.54 -9.87 5.11
C LYS A 79 -5.80 -9.43 4.35
N ARG A 80 -5.66 -8.54 3.35
CA ARG A 80 -6.78 -8.07 2.52
C ARG A 80 -7.26 -9.10 1.51
N LEU A 81 -6.38 -9.96 1.02
CA LEU A 81 -6.70 -10.92 -0.04
C LEU A 81 -7.37 -12.23 0.45
N ALA A 82 -7.55 -12.40 1.77
CA ALA A 82 -8.28 -13.52 2.39
C ALA A 82 -7.70 -14.92 2.03
N PRO A 83 -8.25 -16.06 2.53
CA PRO A 83 -7.57 -17.37 2.43
C PRO A 83 -7.41 -17.91 1.00
N LYS A 84 -8.04 -17.29 -0.01
CA LYS A 84 -7.89 -17.67 -1.42
C LYS A 84 -6.54 -17.22 -2.01
N ALA A 85 -5.83 -16.30 -1.38
CA ALA A 85 -4.58 -15.74 -1.90
C ALA A 85 -3.30 -16.26 -1.22
N ASP A 86 -3.44 -17.08 -0.17
CA ASP A 86 -2.27 -17.61 0.54
C ASP A 86 -1.34 -18.40 -0.40
N HIS A 87 -1.88 -19.08 -1.41
CA HIS A 87 -1.10 -19.75 -2.45
C HIS A 87 -0.62 -18.83 -3.57
N ALA A 88 -1.43 -17.83 -3.96
CA ALA A 88 -1.10 -16.92 -5.06
C ALA A 88 0.10 -16.03 -4.71
N LEU A 89 0.23 -15.67 -3.44
CA LEU A 89 1.27 -14.77 -2.97
C LEU A 89 2.54 -15.50 -2.51
N SER A 90 2.44 -16.69 -1.92
CA SER A 90 3.63 -17.36 -1.35
C SER A 90 4.61 -17.95 -2.39
N GLY A 91 4.27 -17.96 -3.69
CA GLY A 91 5.07 -18.62 -4.73
C GLY A 91 5.70 -17.74 -5.82
N CYS A 92 5.43 -16.43 -5.85
CA CYS A 92 5.82 -15.61 -7.01
C CYS A 92 7.34 -15.52 -7.29
N GLY A 93 8.21 -15.67 -6.28
CA GLY A 93 9.65 -15.49 -6.48
C GLY A 93 9.97 -14.17 -7.19
N ASP A 94 10.78 -14.23 -8.23
CA ASP A 94 11.14 -13.09 -9.11
C ASP A 94 10.27 -13.03 -10.38
N ASP A 95 9.18 -13.81 -10.47
CA ASP A 95 8.30 -13.82 -11.63
C ASP A 95 7.46 -12.53 -11.68
N ALA A 96 7.80 -11.65 -12.63
CA ALA A 96 7.14 -10.37 -12.82
C ALA A 96 5.63 -10.51 -13.09
N GLY A 97 5.19 -11.58 -13.76
CA GLY A 97 3.77 -11.84 -14.05
C GLY A 97 2.96 -12.16 -12.79
N CYS A 98 3.52 -12.98 -11.90
CA CYS A 98 2.94 -13.32 -10.62
C CYS A 98 2.90 -12.10 -9.70
N LEU A 99 4.00 -11.35 -9.60
CA LEU A 99 4.06 -10.10 -8.82
C LEU A 99 3.06 -9.06 -9.33
N ALA A 100 2.96 -8.87 -10.64
CA ALA A 100 1.96 -7.99 -11.24
C ALA A 100 0.52 -8.42 -10.91
N THR A 101 0.25 -9.73 -10.89
CA THR A 101 -1.07 -10.26 -10.52
C THR A 101 -1.38 -10.01 -9.05
N ALA A 102 -0.39 -10.19 -8.17
CA ALA A 102 -0.48 -9.84 -6.76
C ALA A 102 -0.79 -8.36 -6.51
N ALA A 103 -0.06 -7.47 -7.19
CA ALA A 103 -0.31 -6.02 -7.15
C ALA A 103 -1.74 -5.69 -7.55
N ARG A 104 -2.18 -6.16 -8.72
CA ARG A 104 -3.53 -5.87 -9.22
C ARG A 104 -4.61 -6.38 -8.28
N ALA A 105 -4.41 -7.53 -7.64
CA ALA A 105 -5.38 -8.10 -6.71
C ALA A 105 -5.66 -7.19 -5.49
N VAL A 106 -4.68 -6.38 -5.07
CA VAL A 106 -4.87 -5.37 -4.00
C VAL A 106 -5.12 -3.96 -4.53
N GLY A 107 -5.36 -3.82 -5.83
CA GLY A 107 -5.52 -2.53 -6.48
C GLY A 107 -4.23 -1.72 -6.53
N GLY A 108 -3.08 -2.38 -6.69
CA GLY A 108 -1.77 -1.81 -6.97
C GLY A 108 -1.42 -1.89 -8.47
N ASP A 109 -0.72 -0.87 -9.01
CA ASP A 109 -0.20 -0.83 -10.38
C ASP A 109 1.32 -0.96 -10.40
N LEU A 110 1.98 -0.98 -9.23
CA LEU A 110 3.43 -1.15 -9.06
C LEU A 110 3.73 -2.14 -7.93
N VAL A 111 4.77 -2.95 -8.11
CA VAL A 111 5.40 -3.75 -7.04
C VAL A 111 6.85 -3.29 -6.91
N VAL A 112 7.31 -3.12 -5.67
CA VAL A 112 8.73 -2.88 -5.40
C VAL A 112 9.22 -4.03 -4.54
N THR A 113 10.07 -4.90 -5.07
CA THR A 113 10.70 -5.93 -4.25
C THR A 113 11.98 -5.37 -3.64
N VAL A 114 12.29 -5.83 -2.42
CA VAL A 114 13.48 -5.41 -1.71
C VAL A 114 14.30 -6.65 -1.41
N ARG A 115 15.47 -6.73 -2.02
CA ARG A 115 16.41 -7.82 -1.81
C ARG A 115 17.63 -7.28 -1.09
N LEU A 116 17.85 -7.77 0.13
CA LEU A 116 19.09 -7.54 0.85
C LEU A 116 19.97 -8.78 0.68
N THR A 117 21.25 -8.63 0.39
CA THR A 117 22.18 -9.77 0.40
C THR A 117 23.43 -9.41 1.17
N LYS A 118 23.85 -10.27 2.11
CA LYS A 118 25.09 -10.07 2.84
C LYS A 118 26.22 -10.81 2.13
N ARG A 119 27.30 -10.10 1.79
CA ARG A 119 28.52 -10.69 1.22
C ARG A 119 29.72 -10.08 1.92
N GLU A 120 30.60 -10.92 2.46
CA GLU A 120 31.86 -10.48 3.08
C GLU A 120 31.69 -9.45 4.21
N GLY A 121 30.55 -9.49 4.92
CA GLY A 121 30.23 -8.53 5.98
C GLY A 121 29.57 -7.23 5.50
N ALA A 122 29.49 -7.02 4.19
CA ALA A 122 28.75 -5.92 3.56
C ALA A 122 27.33 -6.34 3.19
N TYR A 123 26.39 -5.41 3.24
CA TYR A 123 25.03 -5.56 2.72
C TYR A 123 24.92 -4.96 1.32
N PHE A 124 24.27 -5.69 0.42
CA PHE A 124 23.88 -5.22 -0.89
C PHE A 124 22.38 -5.06 -0.87
N VAL A 125 21.92 -3.83 -1.07
CA VAL A 125 20.51 -3.49 -1.24
C VAL A 125 20.21 -3.54 -2.73
N ALA A 126 19.22 -4.32 -3.14
CA ALA A 126 18.63 -4.22 -4.45
C ALA A 126 17.14 -3.91 -4.29
N LEU A 127 16.66 -2.89 -4.99
CA LEU A 127 15.24 -2.61 -5.18
C LEU A 127 14.90 -2.87 -6.63
N THR A 128 13.83 -3.60 -6.87
CA THR A 128 13.33 -3.88 -8.22
C THR A 128 11.92 -3.36 -8.36
N ARG A 129 11.64 -2.64 -9.44
CA ARG A 129 10.31 -2.11 -9.75
C ARG A 129 9.65 -2.93 -10.85
N VAL A 130 8.44 -3.43 -10.58
CA VAL A 130 7.62 -4.14 -11.57
C VAL A 130 6.34 -3.35 -11.81
N ASN A 131 6.07 -3.05 -13.09
CA ASN A 131 4.81 -2.45 -13.50
C ASN A 131 3.72 -3.54 -13.61
N ALA A 132 2.65 -3.43 -12.84
CA ALA A 132 1.61 -4.45 -12.81
C ALA A 132 0.65 -4.38 -14.03
N LEU A 133 0.58 -3.24 -14.69
CA LEU A 133 -0.20 -3.04 -15.92
C LEU A 133 0.55 -3.59 -17.15
N ARG A 134 1.88 -3.49 -17.13
CA ARG A 134 2.78 -4.06 -18.14
C ARG A 134 3.85 -4.87 -17.40
N PRO A 135 3.62 -6.17 -17.13
CA PRO A 135 4.49 -7.01 -16.31
C PRO A 135 5.87 -7.17 -16.93
N GLN A 136 6.68 -6.15 -16.75
CA GLN A 136 8.05 -6.00 -17.18
C GLN A 136 8.80 -5.47 -15.96
N ILE A 137 9.93 -6.10 -15.66
CA ILE A 137 10.89 -5.56 -14.71
C ILE A 137 11.37 -4.25 -15.33
N SER A 138 11.01 -3.15 -14.68
CA SER A 138 11.17 -1.81 -15.24
C SER A 138 12.57 -1.27 -14.94
N GLU A 139 13.07 -1.53 -13.72
CA GLU A 139 14.38 -1.08 -13.24
C GLU A 139 14.82 -1.91 -12.04
N ASP A 140 16.14 -2.05 -11.92
CA ASP A 140 16.86 -2.55 -10.75
C ASP A 140 17.81 -1.46 -10.26
N SER A 141 17.66 -1.00 -9.02
CA SER A 141 18.63 -0.13 -8.34
C SER A 141 19.38 -0.96 -7.31
N GLY A 142 20.71 -0.85 -7.27
CA GLY A 142 21.56 -1.67 -6.41
C GLY A 142 22.64 -0.87 -5.73
N THR A 143 22.65 -0.85 -4.39
CA THR A 143 23.67 -0.13 -3.61
C THR A 143 24.43 -1.06 -2.68
N LEU A 144 25.74 -0.92 -2.71
CA LEU A 144 26.68 -1.55 -1.77
C LEU A 144 26.72 -0.73 -0.48
N ALA A 145 26.42 -1.37 0.63
CA ALA A 145 26.48 -0.80 1.96
C ALA A 145 27.37 -1.65 2.86
N GLY A 146 28.20 -1.02 3.69
CA GLY A 146 29.05 -1.75 4.63
C GLY A 146 28.21 -2.37 5.75
N THR A 147 27.87 -1.56 6.74
CA THR A 147 27.16 -2.00 7.95
C THR A 147 25.64 -1.97 7.79
N ASP A 148 24.90 -2.46 8.80
CA ASP A 148 23.43 -2.33 8.87
C ASP A 148 22.99 -0.85 8.78
N ALA A 149 23.76 0.04 9.42
CA ALA A 149 23.49 1.49 9.41
C ALA A 149 23.72 2.09 8.02
N ASP A 150 24.79 1.68 7.34
CA ASP A 150 25.09 2.12 5.98
C ASP A 150 23.99 1.65 5.01
N ALA A 151 23.46 0.43 5.21
CA ALA A 151 22.39 -0.10 4.37
C ALA A 151 21.12 0.74 4.53
N LEU A 152 20.74 1.06 5.77
CA LEU A 152 19.60 1.93 6.03
C LEU A 152 19.80 3.36 5.49
N ALA A 153 21.03 3.87 5.53
CA ALA A 153 21.39 5.18 4.99
C ALA A 153 21.36 5.21 3.45
N ALA A 154 21.59 4.09 2.78
CA ALA A 154 21.53 3.95 1.32
C ALA A 154 20.10 3.87 0.76
N VAL A 155 19.09 3.59 1.61
CA VAL A 155 17.69 3.44 1.16
C VAL A 155 17.15 4.65 0.39
N PRO A 156 17.31 5.91 0.85
CA PRO A 156 16.77 7.06 0.14
C PRO A 156 17.37 7.23 -1.26
N GLU A 157 18.67 6.98 -1.42
CA GLU A 157 19.35 7.04 -2.73
C GLU A 157 18.83 5.94 -3.66
N ALA A 158 18.75 4.69 -3.19
CA ALA A 158 18.20 3.60 -3.98
C ALA A 158 16.72 3.86 -4.38
N VAL A 159 15.91 4.46 -3.51
CA VAL A 159 14.53 4.86 -3.85
C VAL A 159 14.50 5.98 -4.89
N ALA A 160 15.41 6.97 -4.80
CA ALA A 160 15.50 8.04 -5.79
C ALA A 160 15.92 7.50 -7.18
N GLU A 161 16.88 6.56 -7.22
CA GLU A 161 17.28 5.87 -8.46
C GLU A 161 16.15 5.04 -9.07
N LEU A 162 15.34 4.39 -8.24
CA LEU A 162 14.22 3.57 -8.68
C LEU A 162 13.02 4.40 -9.18
N PHE A 163 12.95 5.67 -8.79
CA PHE A 163 11.85 6.58 -9.12
C PHE A 163 12.37 7.94 -9.60
N PRO A 164 13.10 7.99 -10.72
CA PRO A 164 13.74 9.23 -11.19
C PRO A 164 12.71 10.30 -11.57
N ASP A 165 11.51 9.90 -12.00
CA ASP A 165 10.43 10.80 -12.40
C ASP A 165 9.47 11.17 -11.26
N ALA A 166 9.70 10.68 -10.04
CA ALA A 166 8.79 10.94 -8.92
C ALA A 166 9.12 12.26 -8.21
N GLU A 167 8.12 13.11 -8.03
CA GLU A 167 8.24 14.30 -7.20
C GLU A 167 8.11 13.96 -5.72
N ALA A 168 8.93 14.58 -4.87
CA ALA A 168 8.70 14.55 -3.42
C ALA A 168 7.42 15.33 -3.04
N ARG A 169 6.75 14.90 -1.96
CA ARG A 169 5.55 15.57 -1.43
C ARG A 169 5.84 16.87 -0.69
#